data_AF-A0A0E2DBX9-F1
#
_entry.id   AF-A0A0E2DBX9-F1
#
_cell.length_a   1.000
_cell.length_b   1.000
_cell.length_c   1.000
_cell.angle_alpha   90.00
_cell.angle_beta   90.00
_cell.angle_gamma   90.00
#
_symmetry.space_group_name_H-M   'P 1'
#
loop_
_entity.id
_entity.type
_entity.pdbx_description
1 polymer ?
#
loop_
_entity_poly.entity_id
_entity_poly.type
_entity_poly.pdbx_seq_one_letter_code
_entity_poly.pdbx_strand_id
1 'polypeptide(L)' 'MIQSEELEVKVQELEKKGYNLLYIEDYVKGYFEAKIEISTNLFKEGASLEYVLNVTGFREQELKDYGVI' A
#
# COMPACT_ATOMS: atom_id res chain seq x y z
N MET A 1 9.18 4.89 -7.26
CA MET A 1 8.12 5.89 -7.46
C MET A 1 6.93 5.39 -6.65
N ILE A 2 6.45 6.17 -5.69
CA ILE A 2 5.26 5.82 -4.91
C ILE A 2 4.09 5.73 -5.92
N GLN A 3 3.50 4.56 -6.09
CA GLN A 3 2.52 4.32 -7.16
C GLN A 3 1.09 4.68 -6.74
N SER A 4 0.90 5.14 -5.51
CA SER A 4 -0.37 5.63 -4.97
C SER A 4 -0.31 7.15 -4.89
N GLU A 5 -1.09 7.85 -5.73
CA GLU A 5 -1.23 9.31 -5.69
C GLU A 5 -1.62 9.81 -4.29
N GLU A 6 -2.47 9.06 -3.59
CA GLU A 6 -2.88 9.35 -2.22
C GLU A 6 -1.70 9.34 -1.24
N LEU A 7 -0.82 8.31 -1.34
CA LEU A 7 0.34 8.21 -0.48
C LEU A 7 1.36 9.31 -0.78
N GLU A 8 1.54 9.67 -2.05
CA GLU A 8 2.44 10.76 -2.45
C GLU A 8 1.98 12.11 -1.88
N VAL A 9 0.69 12.44 -2.00
CA VAL A 9 0.12 13.65 -1.39
C VAL A 9 0.34 13.64 0.12
N LYS A 10 0.18 12.48 0.77
CA LYS A 10 0.38 12.36 2.21
C LYS A 10 1.84 12.55 2.62
N VAL A 11 2.78 11.96 1.88
CA VAL A 11 4.22 12.13 2.11
C VAL A 11 4.62 13.60 1.97
N GLN A 12 4.16 14.28 0.92
CA GLN A 12 4.41 15.72 0.74
C GLN A 12 3.84 16.57 1.89
N GLU A 13 2.68 16.20 2.45
CA GLU A 13 2.11 16.86 3.62
C GLU A 13 3.02 16.68 4.86
N LEU A 14 3.52 15.48 5.10
CA LEU A 14 4.43 15.17 6.21
C LEU A 14 5.76 15.90 6.08
N GLU A 15 6.33 15.97 4.88
CA GLU A 15 7.53 16.76 4.60
C GLU A 15 7.31 18.25 4.91
N LYS A 16 6.19 18.83 4.45
CA LYS A 16 5.83 20.24 4.72
C LYS A 16 5.63 20.54 6.20
N LYS A 17 5.18 19.55 6.99
CA LYS A 17 5.04 19.65 8.45
C LYS A 17 6.37 19.47 9.20
N GLY A 18 7.45 19.14 8.50
CA GLY A 18 8.78 18.97 9.09
C GLY A 18 8.97 17.65 9.82
N TYR A 19 8.19 16.61 9.48
CA TYR A 19 8.47 15.26 9.97
C TYR A 19 9.82 14.77 9.41
N ASN A 20 10.57 14.03 10.22
CA ASN A 20 11.85 13.50 9.79
C ASN A 20 11.67 12.34 8.79
N LEU A 21 12.73 12.06 8.02
CA LEU A 21 12.72 11.02 6.99
C LEU A 21 12.37 9.64 7.55
N LEU A 22 12.91 9.27 8.72
CA LEU A 22 12.66 7.97 9.36
C LEU A 22 11.17 7.75 9.61
N TYR A 23 10.47 8.76 10.13
CA TYR A 23 9.03 8.70 10.36
C TYR A 23 8.25 8.52 9.06
N ILE A 24 8.64 9.24 8.00
CA ILE A 24 7.99 9.15 6.70
C ILE A 24 8.22 7.77 6.06
N GLU A 25 9.43 7.23 6.16
CA GLU A 25 9.75 5.88 5.70
C GLU A 25 8.95 4.81 6.45
N ASP A 26 8.88 4.91 7.79
CA ASP A 26 8.08 4.00 8.62
C ASP A 26 6.59 4.10 8.27
N TYR A 27 6.07 5.31 8.02
CA TYR A 27 4.69 5.53 7.60
C TYR A 27 4.41 4.87 6.24
N VAL A 28 5.28 5.08 5.25
CA VAL A 28 5.15 4.47 3.92
C VAL A 28 5.18 2.95 4.02
N LYS A 29 6.10 2.40 4.82
CA LYS A 29 6.19 0.96 5.04
C LYS A 29 4.91 0.39 5.65
N GLY A 30 4.41 1.00 6.72
CA GLY A 30 3.17 0.57 7.37
C GLY A 30 1.94 0.65 6.46
N TYR A 31 1.87 1.65 5.58
CA TYR A 31 0.80 1.76 4.58
C TYR A 31 0.78 0.56 3.63
N PHE A 32 1.94 0.13 3.13
CA PHE A 32 2.03 -1.03 2.24
C PHE A 32 1.80 -2.35 2.99
N GLU A 33 2.34 -2.51 4.21
CA GLU A 33 2.10 -3.69 5.05
C GLU A 33 0.60 -3.90 5.32
N ALA A 34 -0.13 -2.84 5.66
CA ALA A 34 -1.58 -2.91 5.88
C ALA A 34 -2.34 -3.32 4.60
N LYS A 35 -1.97 -2.79 3.43
CA LYS A 35 -2.59 -3.18 2.16
C LYS A 35 -2.31 -4.64 1.79
N ILE A 36 -1.10 -5.13 2.04
CA ILE A 36 -0.71 -6.53 1.82
C ILE A 36 -1.55 -7.46 2.71
N GLU A 37 -1.71 -7.09 3.98
CA GLU A 37 -2.55 -7.84 4.93
C GLU A 37 -4.01 -7.89 4.47
N ILE A 38 -4.58 -6.75 4.07
CA ILE A 38 -5.95 -6.68 3.51
C ILE A 38 -6.07 -7.58 2.28
N SER A 39 -5.13 -7.49 1.33
CA SER A 39 -5.12 -8.32 0.12
C SER A 39 -5.13 -9.80 0.46
N THR A 40 -4.24 -10.20 1.38
CA THR A 40 -4.10 -11.58 1.84
C THR A 40 -5.39 -12.10 2.49
N ASN A 41 -6.02 -11.29 3.34
CA ASN A 41 -7.27 -11.66 4.01
C ASN A 41 -8.42 -11.79 3.02
N LEU A 42 -8.54 -10.87 2.07
CA LEU A 42 -9.55 -10.96 1.00
C LEU A 42 -9.38 -12.23 0.17
N PHE A 43 -8.15 -12.60 -0.21
CA PHE A 43 -7.92 -13.86 -0.93
C PHE A 43 -8.27 -15.09 -0.08
N LYS A 44 -7.97 -15.07 1.24
CA LYS A 44 -8.39 -16.15 2.16
C LYS A 44 -9.92 -16.28 2.26
N GLU A 45 -10.64 -15.17 2.12
CA GLU A 45 -12.11 -15.14 2.09
C GLU A 45 -12.70 -15.54 0.72
N GLY A 46 -11.85 -15.84 -0.27
CA GLY A 46 -12.26 -16.27 -1.61
C GLY A 46 -12.58 -15.11 -2.56
N ALA A 47 -12.13 -13.89 -2.26
CA ALA A 47 -12.28 -12.75 -3.16
C ALA A 47 -11.53 -12.97 -4.49
N SER A 48 -12.09 -12.44 -5.58
CA SER A 48 -11.42 -12.47 -6.88
C SER A 48 -10.25 -11.48 -6.92
N LEU A 49 -9.27 -11.75 -7.79
CA LEU A 49 -8.15 -10.84 -8.05
C LEU A 49 -8.65 -9.43 -8.41
N GLU A 50 -9.62 -9.32 -9.31
CA GLU A 50 -10.21 -8.04 -9.72
C GLU A 50 -10.76 -7.25 -8.52
N TYR A 51 -11.46 -7.92 -7.61
CA TYR A 51 -11.98 -7.28 -6.40
C TYR A 51 -10.86 -6.81 -5.47
N VAL A 52 -9.83 -7.64 -5.27
CA VAL A 52 -8.67 -7.28 -4.43
C VAL A 52 -7.92 -6.08 -5.01
N LEU A 53 -7.66 -6.05 -6.32
CA LEU A 53 -6.99 -4.93 -6.97
C LEU A 53 -7.80 -3.63 -6.84
N ASN A 54 -9.13 -3.73 -6.98
CA ASN A 54 -10.02 -2.56 -6.85
C ASN A 54 -10.07 -2.02 -5.41
N VAL A 55 -10.15 -2.90 -4.40
CA VAL A 55 -10.22 -2.48 -2.99
C VAL A 55 -8.88 -1.92 -2.51
N THR A 56 -7.78 -2.57 -2.88
CA THR A 56 -6.45 -2.23 -2.35
C THR A 56 -5.71 -1.22 -3.22
N GLY A 57 -6.15 -0.98 -4.46
CA GLY A 57 -5.47 -0.14 -5.43
C GLY A 57 -4.09 -0.68 -5.85
N PHE A 58 -3.77 -1.93 -5.51
CA PHE A 58 -2.58 -2.59 -6.02
C PHE A 58 -2.75 -2.97 -7.47
N ARG A 59 -1.61 -3.10 -8.16
CA ARG A 59 -1.48 -3.78 -9.43
C ARG A 59 -1.13 -5.25 -9.18
N GLU A 60 -1.48 -6.11 -10.12
CA GLU A 60 -1.22 -7.55 -10.00
C GLU A 60 0.29 -7.85 -9.81
N GLN A 61 1.16 -7.11 -10.49
CA GLN A 61 2.60 -7.26 -10.32
C GLN A 61 3.06 -6.91 -8.90
N GLU A 62 2.47 -5.89 -8.27
CA GLU A 62 2.80 -5.52 -6.89
C GLU A 62 2.40 -6.65 -5.93
N LEU A 63 1.22 -7.25 -6.11
CA LEU A 63 0.81 -8.41 -5.31
C LEU A 63 1.79 -9.59 -5.43
N LYS A 64 2.32 -9.85 -6.64
CA LYS A 64 3.35 -10.88 -6.89
C LYS A 64 4.68 -10.52 -6.23
N ASP A 65 5.12 -9.27 -6.37
CA ASP A 65 6.38 -8.79 -5.80
C ASP A 65 6.34 -8.86 -4.26
N TYR A 66 5.17 -8.65 -3.66
CA TYR A 66 4.93 -8.80 -2.22
C TYR A 66 4.62 -10.24 -1.77
N GLY A 67 4.56 -11.21 -2.69
CA GLY A 67 4.30 -12.62 -2.37
C GLY A 67 2.89 -12.90 -1.85
N VAL A 68 1.92 -12.06 -2.17
CA VAL A 68 0.50 -12.26 -1.83
C VAL A 68 -0.13 -13.33 -2.72
N ILE A 69 0.26 -13.38 -4.00
CA ILE A 69 -0.22 -14.32 -5.02
C ILE A 69 0.93 -14.91 -5.84
#